data_AF-A0A1L5BUQ2-F1
#
_entry.id   AF-A0A1L5BUQ2-F1
#
_cell.length_a   1.000
_cell.length_b   1.000
_cell.length_c   1.000
_cell.angle_alpha   90.00
_cell.angle_beta   90.00
_cell.angle_gamma   90.00
#
_symmetry.space_group_name_H-M   'P 1'
#
loop_
_entity.id
_entity.type
_entity.pdbx_description
1 polymer ?
#
loop_
_entity_poly.entity_id
_entity_poly.type
_entity_poly.pdbx_seq_one_letter_code
_entity_poly.pdbx_strand_id
1 'polypeptide(L)'
;MIHLISKNNSALYQDEIRDLHQVRAEVFVNQLGWDLRVKDGLEHDEYDDARASNIIGFSTENRVVMGLRFRPTDDCSMLLDHFSHVLPAGIRPIDDGRTWELSRGFCIERGMRRHNLRRKAACMIAPLELAYEAGIDRCVGFTDVRMLSFCYGVGWKLTLLGSAMDYGQGEAVAYEVEVSQAALDEMRQMWGLPRPSHVTVDRLLPGEENAHVAAARLAREHPELQKIAAQPEIGSATHPSATTGADVYYGRFGTTRSASGGH
;
A
#
# COMPACT_ATOMS: atom_id res chain seq x y z
N MET A 1 1.40 -7.85 -11.55
CA MET A 1 2.55 -8.25 -10.69
C MET A 1 2.70 -7.24 -9.56
N ILE A 2 3.50 -7.53 -8.53
CA ILE A 2 3.79 -6.58 -7.43
C ILE A 2 5.24 -6.13 -7.59
N HIS A 3 5.46 -4.83 -7.77
CA HIS A 3 6.77 -4.28 -8.07
C HIS A 3 7.25 -3.37 -6.93
N LEU A 4 8.56 -3.42 -6.66
CA LEU A 4 9.25 -2.41 -5.88
C LEU A 4 9.72 -1.29 -6.81
N ILE A 5 9.28 -0.07 -6.53
CA ILE A 5 9.72 1.14 -7.23
C ILE A 5 10.37 2.08 -6.22
N SER A 6 11.61 2.46 -6.49
CA SER A 6 12.41 3.37 -5.67
C SER A 6 13.16 4.36 -6.57
N LYS A 7 13.94 5.26 -5.97
CA LYS A 7 14.83 6.16 -6.71
C LYS A 7 15.69 5.41 -7.76
N ASN A 8 16.15 4.20 -7.43
CA ASN A 8 17.11 3.46 -8.25
C ASN A 8 16.52 2.96 -9.59
N ASN A 9 15.20 2.78 -9.67
CA ASN A 9 14.54 2.29 -10.89
C ASN A 9 13.36 3.15 -11.36
N SER A 10 13.04 4.24 -10.67
CA SER A 10 11.93 5.17 -11.00
C SER A 10 11.96 5.70 -12.44
N ALA A 11 13.14 5.79 -13.05
CA ALA A 11 13.29 6.18 -14.46
C ALA A 11 12.62 5.19 -15.42
N LEU A 12 12.44 3.92 -15.03
CA LEU A 12 11.77 2.87 -15.80
C LEU A 12 10.24 2.88 -15.63
N TYR A 13 9.72 3.70 -14.71
CA TYR A 13 8.33 3.64 -14.25
C TYR A 13 7.61 5.00 -14.27
N GLN A 14 8.02 5.92 -15.15
CA GLN A 14 7.49 7.30 -15.16
C GLN A 14 5.96 7.33 -15.33
N ASP A 15 5.42 6.49 -16.21
CA ASP A 15 3.99 6.43 -16.49
C ASP A 15 3.22 5.74 -15.35
N GLU A 16 3.79 4.69 -14.76
CA GLU A 16 3.20 3.96 -13.64
C GLU A 16 3.20 4.79 -12.34
N ILE A 17 4.23 5.61 -12.12
CA ILE A 17 4.28 6.58 -11.02
C ILE A 17 3.20 7.65 -11.22
N ARG A 18 3.01 8.14 -12.45
CA ARG A 18 1.92 9.07 -12.76
C ARG A 18 0.56 8.41 -12.51
N ASP A 19 0.35 7.17 -12.96
CA ASP A 19 -0.89 6.40 -12.71
C ASP A 19 -1.11 6.20 -11.20
N LEU A 20 -0.07 5.90 -10.43
CA LEU A 20 -0.14 5.81 -8.97
C LEU A 20 -0.72 7.10 -8.36
N HIS A 21 -0.16 8.27 -8.68
CA HIS A 21 -0.63 9.54 -8.13
C HIS A 21 -2.06 9.90 -8.57
N GLN A 22 -2.46 9.50 -9.78
CA GLN A 22 -3.83 9.67 -10.26
C GLN A 22 -4.81 8.77 -9.48
N VAL A 23 -4.46 7.50 -9.27
CA VAL A 23 -5.27 6.57 -8.48
C VAL A 23 -5.35 7.03 -7.01
N ARG A 24 -4.27 7.58 -6.46
CA ARG A 24 -4.28 8.18 -5.11
C ARG A 24 -5.28 9.33 -5.00
N ALA A 25 -5.33 10.24 -5.98
CA ALA A 25 -6.33 11.31 -6.00
C ALA A 25 -7.76 10.76 -6.05
N GLU A 26 -7.99 9.77 -6.90
CA GLU A 26 -9.29 9.10 -7.00
C GLU A 26 -9.71 8.42 -5.69
N VAL A 27 -8.81 7.67 -5.04
CA VAL A 27 -9.12 6.94 -3.80
C VAL A 27 -9.23 7.88 -2.60
N PHE A 28 -8.20 8.69 -2.35
CA PHE A 28 -8.12 9.47 -1.10
C PHE A 28 -9.01 10.72 -1.15
N VAL A 29 -9.14 11.38 -2.29
CA VAL A 29 -9.92 12.62 -2.40
C VAL A 29 -11.33 12.32 -2.89
N ASN A 30 -11.49 11.72 -4.07
CA ASN A 30 -12.82 11.56 -4.66
C ASN A 30 -13.69 10.55 -3.91
N GLN A 31 -13.12 9.43 -3.47
CA GLN A 31 -13.88 8.36 -2.81
C GLN A 31 -13.93 8.51 -1.28
N LEU A 32 -12.78 8.80 -0.65
CA LEU A 32 -12.69 8.94 0.80
C LEU A 32 -13.00 10.35 1.32
N GLY A 33 -12.98 11.36 0.45
CA GLY A 33 -13.29 12.74 0.82
C GLY A 33 -12.23 13.41 1.69
N TRP A 34 -10.97 12.92 1.68
CA TRP A 34 -9.89 13.55 2.43
C TRP A 34 -9.51 14.88 1.80
N ASP A 35 -9.27 15.89 2.64
CA ASP A 35 -8.83 17.21 2.22
C ASP A 35 -7.32 17.19 1.95
N LEU A 36 -6.94 16.74 0.75
CA LEU A 36 -5.56 16.64 0.29
C LEU A 36 -5.29 17.54 -0.90
N ARG A 37 -4.03 17.97 -1.02
CA ARG A 37 -3.56 18.75 -2.17
C ARG A 37 -3.51 17.87 -3.42
N VAL A 38 -4.25 18.27 -4.46
CA VAL A 38 -4.20 17.68 -5.79
C VAL A 38 -3.78 18.72 -6.81
N LYS A 39 -2.80 18.40 -7.65
CA LYS A 39 -2.35 19.26 -8.76
C LYS A 39 -2.40 18.46 -10.06
N ASP A 40 -3.05 19.02 -11.08
CA ASP A 40 -3.18 18.38 -12.40
C ASP A 40 -3.78 16.95 -12.33
N GLY A 41 -4.68 16.71 -11.36
CA GLY A 41 -5.29 15.39 -11.12
C GLY A 41 -4.41 14.39 -10.39
N LEU A 42 -3.25 14.80 -9.87
CA LEU A 42 -2.29 13.95 -9.16
C LEU A 42 -2.24 14.33 -7.67
N GLU A 43 -2.41 13.33 -6.79
CA GLU A 43 -2.17 13.49 -5.35
C GLU A 43 -0.71 13.15 -5.05
N HIS A 44 0.02 14.17 -4.59
CA HIS A 44 1.45 14.14 -4.30
C HIS A 44 1.72 15.08 -3.12
N ASP A 45 2.55 14.66 -2.17
CA ASP A 45 2.94 15.43 -0.99
C ASP A 45 4.47 15.53 -0.84
N GLU A 46 4.96 16.26 0.15
CA GLU A 46 6.39 16.45 0.42
C GLU A 46 7.15 15.16 0.79
N TYR A 47 6.44 14.07 1.09
CA TYR A 47 7.03 12.78 1.42
C TYR A 47 7.13 11.86 0.18
N ASP A 48 6.70 12.31 -1.00
CA ASP A 48 6.94 11.67 -2.31
C ASP A 48 8.32 12.06 -2.87
N ASP A 49 9.35 11.89 -2.05
CA ASP A 49 10.71 12.33 -2.33
C ASP A 49 11.63 11.20 -2.83
N ALA A 50 12.93 11.47 -2.92
CA ALA A 50 13.92 10.50 -3.38
C ALA A 50 14.23 9.38 -2.37
N ARG A 51 13.76 9.49 -1.12
CA ARG A 51 13.92 8.45 -0.08
C ARG A 51 12.68 7.55 -0.02
N ALA A 52 11.54 8.02 -0.53
CA ALA A 52 10.34 7.22 -0.65
C ALA A 52 10.51 6.05 -1.63
N SER A 53 9.93 4.92 -1.26
CA SER A 53 9.76 3.75 -2.12
C SER A 53 8.30 3.33 -2.12
N ASN A 54 7.85 2.72 -3.20
CA ASN A 54 6.49 2.27 -3.39
C ASN A 54 6.47 0.79 -3.73
N ILE A 55 5.60 0.04 -3.05
CA ILE A 55 5.14 -1.25 -3.52
C ILE A 55 3.88 -1.01 -4.35
N ILE A 56 3.94 -1.36 -5.64
CA ILE A 56 2.83 -1.18 -6.57
C ILE A 56 2.36 -2.51 -7.11
N GLY A 57 1.07 -2.78 -6.95
CA GLY A 57 0.40 -3.92 -7.58
C GLY A 57 -0.27 -3.52 -8.88
N PHE A 58 -0.02 -4.29 -9.93
CA PHE A 58 -0.57 -4.08 -11.27
C PHE A 58 -1.59 -5.15 -11.67
N SER A 59 -2.65 -4.76 -12.36
CA SER A 59 -3.64 -5.65 -12.98
C SER A 59 -3.04 -6.47 -14.13
N THR A 60 -3.84 -7.34 -14.75
CA THR A 60 -3.46 -8.05 -16.00
C THR A 60 -3.23 -7.11 -17.18
N GLU A 61 -3.76 -5.88 -17.11
CA GLU A 61 -3.64 -4.84 -18.12
C GLU A 61 -2.56 -3.81 -17.74
N ASN A 62 -1.70 -4.14 -16.79
CA ASN A 62 -0.63 -3.27 -16.29
C ASN A 62 -1.11 -1.94 -15.69
N ARG A 63 -2.37 -1.85 -15.24
CA ARG A 63 -2.89 -0.68 -14.50
C ARG A 63 -2.58 -0.78 -13.02
N VAL A 64 -2.29 0.35 -12.37
CA VAL A 64 -2.11 0.39 -10.91
C VAL A 64 -3.41 0.04 -10.19
N VAL A 65 -3.37 -0.98 -9.33
CA VAL A 65 -4.52 -1.43 -8.53
C VAL A 65 -4.23 -1.50 -7.04
N MET A 66 -2.97 -1.46 -6.63
CA MET A 66 -2.53 -1.42 -5.24
C MET A 66 -1.32 -0.50 -5.13
N GLY A 67 -1.23 0.24 -4.02
CA GLY A 67 -0.10 1.07 -3.70
C GLY A 67 0.13 1.11 -2.19
N LEU A 68 1.39 1.10 -1.79
CA LEU A 68 1.82 1.35 -0.42
C LEU A 68 3.19 2.04 -0.48
N ARG A 69 3.26 3.25 0.07
CA ARG A 69 4.50 3.99 0.21
C ARG A 69 5.18 3.62 1.52
N PHE A 70 6.50 3.54 1.50
CA PHE A 70 7.32 3.41 2.69
C PHE A 70 8.59 4.26 2.59
N ARG A 71 9.05 4.79 3.73
CA ARG A 71 10.24 5.66 3.80
C ARG A 71 10.87 5.60 5.20
N PRO A 72 12.20 5.76 5.34
CA PRO A 72 12.82 6.08 6.63
C PRO A 72 12.20 7.32 7.29
N THR A 73 12.28 7.37 8.62
CA THR A 73 11.70 8.47 9.42
C THR A 73 12.75 9.38 10.07
N ASP A 74 14.03 9.11 9.83
CA ASP A 74 15.20 9.82 10.38
C ASP A 74 15.37 11.25 9.86
N ASP A 75 14.69 11.62 8.78
CA ASP A 75 14.75 12.97 8.20
C ASP A 75 13.41 13.73 8.24
N CYS A 76 12.29 13.07 7.96
CA CYS A 76 10.93 13.60 8.18
C CYS A 76 9.95 12.45 8.39
N SER A 77 8.72 12.73 8.86
CA SER A 77 7.69 11.71 9.06
C SER A 77 6.33 12.37 9.10
N MET A 78 5.42 11.94 8.23
CA MET A 78 4.05 12.45 8.20
C MET A 78 3.33 12.26 9.54
N LEU A 79 3.58 11.12 10.20
CA LEU A 79 3.05 10.82 11.52
C LEU A 79 3.55 11.83 12.57
N LEU A 80 4.82 12.22 12.54
CA LEU A 80 5.35 13.26 13.44
C LEU A 80 4.88 14.66 13.07
N ASP A 81 4.93 15.00 11.79
CA ASP A 81 4.72 16.35 11.28
C ASP A 81 3.24 16.78 11.37
N HIS A 82 2.29 15.85 11.16
CA HIS A 82 0.86 16.16 11.16
C HIS A 82 0.08 15.51 12.31
N PHE A 83 0.55 14.40 12.85
CA PHE A 83 -0.22 13.55 13.76
C PHE A 83 0.47 13.30 15.10
N SER A 84 1.54 14.03 15.44
CA SER A 84 2.25 13.86 16.71
C SER A 84 1.36 14.03 17.94
N HIS A 85 0.30 14.84 17.84
CA HIS A 85 -0.66 15.08 18.90
C HIS A 85 -1.51 13.85 19.27
N VAL A 86 -1.57 12.81 18.43
CA VAL A 86 -2.27 11.55 18.78
C VAL A 86 -1.35 10.51 19.43
N LEU A 87 -0.04 10.77 19.45
CA LEU A 87 0.95 9.84 19.99
C LEU A 87 1.05 9.98 21.53
N PRO A 88 1.06 8.87 22.29
CA PRO A 88 1.16 8.90 23.72
C PRO A 88 2.57 9.27 24.16
N ALA A 89 2.65 9.86 25.35
CA ALA A 89 3.93 10.14 25.97
C ALA A 89 4.72 8.86 26.24
N GLY A 90 6.04 8.91 26.04
CA GLY A 90 6.94 7.82 26.38
C GLY A 90 7.01 6.67 25.37
N ILE A 91 6.41 6.81 24.19
CA ILE A 91 6.70 5.88 23.09
C ILE A 91 8.16 5.97 22.68
N ARG A 92 8.67 4.89 22.09
CA ARG A 92 9.99 4.90 21.45
C ARG A 92 10.02 5.98 20.35
N PRO A 93 11.09 6.81 20.28
CA PRO A 93 11.21 7.84 19.25
C PRO A 93 11.03 7.26 17.85
N ILE A 94 10.25 7.94 17.02
CA ILE A 94 9.97 7.51 15.65
C ILE A 94 11.17 7.83 14.75
N ASP A 95 11.78 9.00 14.91
CA ASP A 95 12.95 9.51 14.17
C ASP A 95 14.29 8.85 14.56
N ASP A 96 14.29 7.59 15.00
CA ASP A 96 15.42 6.92 15.64
C ASP A 96 16.39 6.20 14.68
N GLY A 97 16.19 6.34 13.36
CA GLY A 97 16.96 5.64 12.33
C GLY A 97 16.72 4.13 12.27
N ARG A 98 15.79 3.59 13.06
CA ARG A 98 15.40 2.17 13.12
C ARG A 98 13.91 1.96 12.85
N THR A 99 13.25 3.00 12.36
CA THR A 99 11.82 3.04 12.10
C THR A 99 11.56 3.53 10.68
N TRP A 100 10.71 2.81 9.93
CA TRP A 100 10.15 3.27 8.67
C TRP A 100 8.68 3.66 8.84
N GLU A 101 8.20 4.61 8.06
CA GLU A 101 6.79 4.99 8.01
C GLU A 101 6.13 4.39 6.78
N LEU A 102 4.95 3.79 6.97
CA LEU A 102 4.06 3.29 5.92
C LEU A 102 2.92 4.29 5.72
N SER A 103 2.69 4.71 4.49
CA SER A 103 1.65 5.69 4.16
C SER A 103 1.04 5.43 2.78
N ARG A 104 -0.07 6.12 2.49
CA ARG A 104 -0.74 6.07 1.18
C ARG A 104 -1.11 4.65 0.72
N GLY A 105 -1.50 3.80 1.66
CA GLY A 105 -1.98 2.44 1.39
C GLY A 105 -3.37 2.44 0.73
N PHE A 106 -3.49 1.79 -0.42
CA PHE A 106 -4.78 1.53 -1.07
C PHE A 106 -4.77 0.21 -1.87
N CYS A 107 -5.97 -0.30 -2.13
CA CYS A 107 -6.20 -1.43 -3.03
C CYS A 107 -7.59 -1.33 -3.64
N ILE A 108 -7.65 -1.18 -4.96
CA ILE A 108 -8.87 -1.20 -5.77
C ILE A 108 -9.07 -2.54 -6.49
N GLU A 109 -8.17 -3.50 -6.26
CA GLU A 109 -8.30 -4.88 -6.75
C GLU A 109 -9.47 -5.59 -6.06
N ARG A 110 -10.44 -5.99 -6.88
CA ARG A 110 -11.69 -6.62 -6.43
C ARG A 110 -11.52 -8.13 -6.25
N GLY A 111 -12.56 -8.77 -5.72
CA GLY A 111 -12.63 -10.21 -5.53
C GLY A 111 -11.98 -10.72 -4.24
N MET A 112 -12.65 -11.72 -3.64
CA MET A 112 -12.26 -12.39 -2.39
C MET A 112 -11.63 -13.76 -2.62
N ARG A 113 -11.29 -14.08 -3.88
CA ARG A 113 -10.58 -15.32 -4.20
C ARG A 113 -9.24 -15.34 -3.45
N ARG A 114 -8.82 -16.54 -3.03
CA ARG A 114 -7.54 -16.75 -2.33
C ARG A 114 -6.36 -16.11 -3.07
N HIS A 115 -6.42 -16.07 -4.39
CA HIS A 115 -5.46 -15.38 -5.24
C HIS A 115 -5.33 -13.88 -4.94
N ASN A 116 -6.44 -13.15 -4.96
CA ASN A 116 -6.48 -11.71 -4.72
C ASN A 116 -6.03 -11.39 -3.28
N LEU A 117 -6.46 -12.20 -2.30
CA LEU A 117 -6.03 -12.05 -0.91
C LEU A 117 -4.52 -12.28 -0.75
N ARG A 118 -3.94 -13.28 -1.45
CA ARG A 118 -2.50 -13.51 -1.45
C ARG A 118 -1.74 -12.32 -2.03
N ARG A 119 -2.23 -11.71 -3.10
CA ARG A 119 -1.61 -10.51 -3.68
C ARG A 119 -1.67 -9.31 -2.75
N LYS A 120 -2.81 -9.12 -2.09
CA LYS A 120 -2.97 -8.09 -1.04
C LYS A 120 -1.97 -8.33 0.10
N ALA A 121 -1.82 -9.56 0.57
CA ALA A 121 -0.83 -9.92 1.59
C ALA A 121 0.62 -9.71 1.11
N ALA A 122 0.93 -10.04 -0.15
CA ALA A 122 2.25 -9.79 -0.74
C ALA A 122 2.59 -8.29 -0.80
N CYS A 123 1.61 -7.43 -1.13
CA CYS A 123 1.77 -5.98 -1.09
C CYS A 123 2.08 -5.47 0.33
N MET A 124 1.46 -6.08 1.34
CA MET A 124 1.59 -5.69 2.75
C MET A 124 2.83 -6.25 3.44
N ILE A 125 3.35 -7.41 3.02
CA ILE A 125 4.60 -7.96 3.57
C ILE A 125 5.84 -7.34 2.92
N ALA A 126 5.79 -6.99 1.63
CA ALA A 126 6.94 -6.52 0.88
C ALA A 126 7.71 -5.34 1.53
N PRO A 127 7.07 -4.27 2.05
CA PRO A 127 7.83 -3.21 2.73
C PRO A 127 8.44 -3.69 4.05
N LEU A 128 7.82 -4.65 4.75
CA LEU A 128 8.36 -5.23 5.99
C LEU A 128 9.57 -6.13 5.69
N GLU A 129 9.56 -6.87 4.57
CA GLU A 129 10.73 -7.66 4.12
C GLU A 129 11.92 -6.73 3.86
N LEU A 130 11.68 -5.62 3.16
CA LEU A 130 12.71 -4.62 2.84
C LEU A 130 13.20 -3.88 4.08
N ALA A 131 12.30 -3.57 5.02
CA ALA A 131 12.65 -2.97 6.31
C ALA A 131 13.58 -3.90 7.09
N TYR A 132 13.21 -5.19 7.20
CA TYR A 132 14.02 -6.18 7.91
C TYR A 132 15.42 -6.33 7.30
N GLU A 133 15.51 -6.37 5.97
CA GLU A 133 16.79 -6.42 5.24
C GLU A 133 17.65 -5.16 5.47
N ALA A 134 17.03 -4.01 5.71
CA ALA A 134 17.69 -2.76 6.08
C ALA A 134 18.03 -2.64 7.58
N GLY A 135 17.74 -3.65 8.40
CA GLY A 135 18.00 -3.62 9.85
C GLY A 135 17.00 -2.80 10.65
N ILE A 136 15.84 -2.50 10.07
CA ILE A 136 14.70 -1.83 10.71
C ILE A 136 13.89 -2.87 11.49
N ASP A 137 13.48 -2.53 12.70
CA ASP A 137 12.79 -3.45 13.62
C ASP A 137 11.30 -3.12 13.81
N ARG A 138 10.85 -1.98 13.28
CA ARG A 138 9.43 -1.62 13.24
C ARG A 138 9.08 -0.69 12.08
N CYS A 139 7.83 -0.79 11.65
CA CYS A 139 7.21 0.21 10.79
C CYS A 139 6.08 0.92 11.54
N VAL A 140 5.90 2.21 11.34
CA VAL A 140 4.79 3.00 11.92
C VAL A 140 3.88 3.54 10.84
N GLY A 141 2.67 3.96 11.21
CA GLY A 141 1.79 4.66 10.30
C GLY A 141 0.57 5.22 11.00
N PHE A 142 -0.25 5.94 10.23
CA PHE A 142 -1.56 6.43 10.63
C PHE A 142 -2.57 5.90 9.63
N THR A 143 -3.58 5.16 10.09
CA THR A 143 -4.54 4.50 9.20
C THR A 143 -5.96 4.68 9.67
N ASP A 144 -6.89 4.71 8.73
CA ASP A 144 -8.31 4.66 9.03
C ASP A 144 -8.67 3.36 9.75
N VAL A 145 -9.53 3.43 10.77
CA VAL A 145 -9.90 2.25 11.58
C VAL A 145 -10.52 1.13 10.74
N ARG A 146 -11.12 1.44 9.58
CA ARG A 146 -11.65 0.45 8.62
C ARG A 146 -10.57 -0.49 8.09
N MET A 147 -9.33 -0.02 8.01
CA MET A 147 -8.17 -0.78 7.54
C MET A 147 -7.69 -1.85 8.52
N LEU A 148 -7.95 -1.68 9.82
CA LEU A 148 -7.39 -2.56 10.86
C LEU A 148 -7.78 -4.02 10.65
N SER A 149 -9.05 -4.27 10.32
CA SER A 149 -9.55 -5.63 10.04
C SER A 149 -8.78 -6.31 8.91
N PHE A 150 -8.45 -5.55 7.86
CA PHE A 150 -7.65 -6.04 6.74
C PHE A 150 -6.19 -6.27 7.16
N CYS A 151 -5.55 -5.32 7.87
CA CYS A 151 -4.19 -5.45 8.36
C CYS A 151 -4.01 -6.71 9.24
N TYR A 152 -4.90 -6.93 10.20
CA TYR A 152 -4.90 -8.16 11.00
C TYR A 152 -5.16 -9.40 10.13
N GLY A 153 -6.09 -9.31 9.18
CA GLY A 153 -6.42 -10.39 8.26
C GLY A 153 -5.24 -10.85 7.42
N VAL A 154 -4.38 -9.94 6.95
CA VAL A 154 -3.17 -10.30 6.18
C VAL A 154 -2.00 -10.76 7.06
N GLY A 155 -2.14 -10.73 8.39
CA GLY A 155 -1.16 -11.24 9.34
C GLY A 155 -0.19 -10.21 9.90
N TRP A 156 -0.44 -8.90 9.75
CA TRP A 156 0.38 -7.89 10.43
C TRP A 156 0.28 -8.03 11.95
N LYS A 157 1.44 -8.05 12.61
CA LYS A 157 1.59 -7.93 14.07
C LYS A 157 1.56 -6.45 14.44
N LEU A 158 0.35 -5.92 14.53
CA LEU A 158 0.11 -4.49 14.72
C LEU A 158 -0.26 -4.15 16.18
N THR A 159 0.38 -3.14 16.72
CA THR A 159 0.06 -2.49 18.01
C THR A 159 -0.46 -1.08 17.77
N LEU A 160 -1.57 -0.72 18.39
CA LEU A 160 -2.08 0.65 18.34
C LEU A 160 -1.29 1.55 19.28
N LEU A 161 -0.82 2.68 18.76
CA LEU A 161 -0.02 3.67 19.48
C LEU A 161 -0.89 4.78 20.04
N GLY A 162 -2.13 4.54 20.46
CA GLY A 162 -3.01 5.60 21.00
C GLY A 162 -4.49 5.35 20.75
N SER A 163 -5.30 6.35 21.09
CA SER A 163 -6.73 6.36 20.80
C SER A 163 -6.99 6.77 19.35
N ALA A 164 -8.10 6.28 18.79
CA ALA A 164 -8.56 6.76 17.49
C ALA A 164 -8.93 8.25 17.56
N MET A 165 -8.71 8.95 16.47
CA MET A 165 -9.00 10.36 16.27
C MET A 165 -10.01 10.51 15.14
N ASP A 166 -11.05 11.32 15.37
CA ASP A 166 -11.97 11.75 14.32
C ASP A 166 -11.28 12.76 13.40
N TYR A 167 -11.39 12.54 12.08
CA TYR A 167 -10.86 13.44 11.06
C TYR A 167 -11.95 14.00 10.13
N GLY A 168 -13.23 13.88 10.51
CA GLY A 168 -14.39 14.37 9.77
C GLY A 168 -15.05 13.33 8.85
N GLN A 169 -14.28 12.58 8.05
CA GLN A 169 -14.81 11.54 7.15
C GLN A 169 -14.71 10.12 7.74
N GLY A 170 -14.13 9.99 8.94
CA GLY A 170 -13.97 8.73 9.65
C GLY A 170 -13.12 8.88 10.91
N GLU A 171 -12.71 7.75 11.46
CA GLU A 171 -11.75 7.68 12.56
C GLU A 171 -10.45 7.05 12.06
N ALA A 172 -9.32 7.52 12.56
CA ALA A 172 -8.00 7.01 12.22
C ALA A 172 -7.13 6.86 13.47
N VAL A 173 -6.16 5.96 13.43
CA VAL A 173 -5.33 5.61 14.59
C VAL A 173 -3.89 5.39 14.17
N ALA A 174 -2.98 5.84 15.03
CA ALA A 174 -1.56 5.58 14.89
C ALA A 174 -1.26 4.13 15.29
N TYR A 175 -0.34 3.50 14.57
CA TYR A 175 0.04 2.12 14.82
C TYR A 175 1.53 1.88 14.59
N GLU A 176 2.04 0.81 15.17
CA GLU A 176 3.29 0.19 14.78
C GLU A 176 3.07 -1.27 14.35
N VAL A 177 3.92 -1.74 13.44
CA VAL A 177 3.97 -3.12 12.96
C VAL A 177 5.36 -3.66 13.26
N GLU A 178 5.39 -4.83 13.90
CA GLU A 178 6.64 -5.54 14.18
C GLU A 178 7.35 -5.93 12.87
N VAL A 179 8.66 -5.65 12.80
CA VAL A 179 9.53 -6.13 11.72
C VAL A 179 10.51 -7.14 12.30
N SER A 180 10.15 -8.42 12.21
CA SER A 180 10.98 -9.52 12.68
C SER A 180 10.90 -10.71 11.73
N GLN A 181 11.94 -11.57 11.75
CA GLN A 181 11.93 -12.81 10.96
C GLN A 181 10.70 -13.68 11.28
N ALA A 182 10.31 -13.76 12.56
CA ALA A 182 9.15 -14.54 13.00
C ALA A 182 7.84 -13.98 12.42
N ALA A 183 7.62 -12.67 12.50
CA ALA A 183 6.43 -12.03 11.94
C ALA A 183 6.36 -12.23 10.40
N LEU A 184 7.48 -12.07 9.71
CA LEU A 184 7.55 -12.29 8.26
C LEU A 184 7.25 -13.75 7.88
N ASP A 185 7.80 -14.71 8.61
CA ASP A 185 7.60 -16.13 8.31
C ASP A 185 6.15 -16.58 8.57
N GLU A 186 5.52 -16.07 9.63
CA GLU A 186 4.10 -16.29 9.87
C GLU A 186 3.22 -15.79 8.71
N MET A 187 3.47 -14.56 8.23
CA MET A 187 2.74 -14.00 7.08
C MET A 187 2.96 -14.83 5.80
N ARG A 188 4.22 -15.24 5.53
CA ARG A 188 4.54 -16.08 4.37
C ARG A 188 3.84 -17.43 4.44
N GLN A 189 3.83 -18.07 5.61
CA GLN A 189 3.17 -19.36 5.81
C GLN A 189 1.65 -19.23 5.64
N MET A 190 1.04 -18.20 6.22
CA MET A 190 -0.40 -17.94 6.16
C MET A 190 -0.90 -17.84 4.72
N TRP A 191 -0.19 -17.10 3.87
CA TRP A 191 -0.63 -16.79 2.50
C TRP A 191 0.05 -17.60 1.41
N GLY A 192 1.10 -18.36 1.74
CA GLY A 192 1.94 -19.08 0.79
C GLY A 192 2.67 -18.12 -0.16
N LEU A 193 3.35 -17.12 0.42
CA LEU A 193 4.01 -16.05 -0.31
C LEU A 193 5.41 -16.46 -0.78
N PRO A 194 5.85 -16.00 -1.97
CA PRO A 194 7.22 -16.19 -2.40
C PRO A 194 8.18 -15.30 -1.59
N ARG A 195 9.48 -15.57 -1.70
CA ARG A 195 10.53 -14.69 -1.19
C ARG A 195 11.47 -14.34 -2.36
N PRO A 196 11.62 -13.05 -2.73
CA PRO A 196 10.87 -11.89 -2.22
C PRO A 196 9.38 -11.90 -2.62
N SER A 197 8.54 -11.14 -1.90
CA SER A 197 7.11 -10.96 -2.20
C SER A 197 6.83 -9.86 -3.24
N HIS A 198 7.84 -9.47 -4.00
CA HIS A 198 7.79 -8.43 -5.02
C HIS A 198 8.80 -8.72 -6.14
N VAL A 199 8.72 -7.94 -7.22
CA VAL A 199 9.69 -7.91 -8.31
C VAL A 199 10.44 -6.59 -8.30
N THR A 200 11.74 -6.66 -8.51
CA THR A 200 12.58 -5.49 -8.75
C THR A 200 13.12 -5.54 -10.17
N VAL A 201 12.82 -4.53 -10.97
CA VAL A 201 13.40 -4.34 -12.29
C VAL A 201 14.48 -3.27 -12.18
N ASP A 202 15.74 -3.67 -12.26
CA ASP A 202 16.88 -2.74 -12.16
C ASP A 202 17.24 -2.12 -13.51
N ARG A 203 16.98 -2.85 -14.60
CA ARG A 203 17.28 -2.44 -15.97
C ARG A 203 16.44 -3.23 -16.98
N LEU A 204 16.33 -2.67 -18.18
CA LEU A 204 15.78 -3.37 -19.35
C LEU A 204 16.92 -4.06 -20.11
N LEU A 205 16.68 -5.30 -20.54
CA LEU A 205 17.53 -6.03 -21.48
C LEU A 205 17.20 -5.64 -22.92
N PRO A 206 18.13 -5.86 -23.89
CA PRO A 206 17.84 -5.62 -25.30
C PRO A 206 16.56 -6.32 -25.77
N GLY A 207 15.63 -5.55 -26.35
CA GLY A 207 14.33 -6.05 -26.80
C GLY A 207 13.21 -5.97 -25.76
N GLU A 208 13.50 -5.58 -24.52
CA GLU A 208 12.45 -5.28 -23.53
C GLU A 208 11.96 -3.84 -23.69
N GLU A 209 10.68 -3.68 -24.00
CA GLU A 209 10.08 -2.36 -24.28
C GLU A 209 9.83 -1.55 -23.01
N ASN A 210 9.53 -2.21 -21.89
CA ASN A 210 9.19 -1.57 -20.63
C ASN A 210 9.39 -2.52 -19.44
N ALA A 211 9.23 -1.99 -18.23
CA ALA A 211 9.43 -2.72 -16.99
C ALA A 211 8.46 -3.90 -16.79
N HIS A 212 7.26 -3.87 -17.40
CA HIS A 212 6.32 -4.99 -17.33
C HIS A 212 6.82 -6.20 -18.12
N VAL A 213 7.44 -5.98 -19.28
CA VAL A 213 8.08 -7.06 -20.06
C VAL A 213 9.25 -7.68 -19.27
N ALA A 214 10.09 -6.84 -18.67
CA ALA A 214 11.19 -7.29 -17.82
C ALA A 214 10.69 -8.08 -16.59
N ALA A 215 9.65 -7.59 -15.91
CA ALA A 215 9.03 -8.28 -14.78
C ALA A 215 8.44 -9.64 -15.18
N ALA A 216 7.80 -9.73 -16.36
CA ALA A 216 7.27 -10.98 -16.88
C ALA A 216 8.38 -12.00 -17.16
N ARG A 217 9.55 -11.56 -17.64
CA ARG A 217 10.73 -12.43 -17.78
C ARG A 217 11.23 -12.92 -16.42
N LEU A 218 11.44 -12.02 -15.46
CA LEU A 218 11.88 -12.38 -14.11
C LEU A 218 10.92 -13.40 -13.46
N ALA A 219 9.61 -13.23 -13.66
CA ALA A 219 8.61 -14.16 -13.17
C ALA A 219 8.62 -15.54 -13.86
N ARG A 220 9.20 -15.67 -15.07
CA ARG A 220 9.44 -16.98 -15.71
C ARG A 220 10.70 -17.66 -15.14
N GLU A 221 11.71 -16.87 -14.81
CA GLU A 221 12.96 -17.35 -14.20
C GLU A 221 12.75 -17.78 -12.73
N HIS A 222 11.77 -17.15 -12.06
CA HIS A 222 11.38 -17.45 -10.68
C HIS A 222 9.89 -17.81 -10.60
N PRO A 223 9.50 -19.07 -10.89
CA PRO A 223 8.10 -19.50 -10.97
C PRO A 223 7.28 -19.23 -9.71
N GLU A 224 7.93 -19.14 -8.55
CA GLU A 224 7.33 -18.76 -7.27
C GLU A 224 6.64 -17.38 -7.32
N LEU A 225 7.17 -16.43 -8.10
CA LEU A 225 6.59 -15.10 -8.28
C LEU A 225 5.24 -15.14 -9.05
N GLN A 226 4.95 -16.23 -9.77
CA GLN A 226 3.64 -16.41 -10.40
C GLN A 226 2.51 -16.53 -9.37
N LYS A 227 2.82 -16.91 -8.12
CA LYS A 227 1.83 -16.98 -7.03
C LYS A 227 1.23 -15.60 -6.71
N ILE A 228 1.92 -14.51 -7.05
CA ILE A 228 1.49 -13.13 -6.80
C ILE A 228 1.23 -12.35 -8.10
N ALA A 229 1.22 -13.03 -9.25
CA ALA A 229 0.88 -12.46 -10.55
C ALA A 229 -0.60 -12.10 -10.64
N ALA A 230 -0.97 -11.14 -11.49
CA ALA A 230 -2.39 -10.88 -11.72
C ALA A 230 -3.04 -12.03 -12.49
N GLN A 231 -4.29 -12.35 -12.15
CA GLN A 231 -5.08 -13.34 -12.88
C GLN A 231 -6.36 -12.67 -13.41
N PRO A 232 -6.84 -13.04 -14.60
CA PRO A 232 -8.12 -12.56 -15.10
C PRO A 232 -9.24 -12.93 -14.13
N GLU A 233 -10.15 -12.00 -13.89
CA GLU A 233 -11.41 -12.26 -13.20
C GLU A 233 -12.27 -13.17 -14.10
N ILE A 234 -12.30 -14.48 -13.83
CA ILE A 234 -13.22 -15.39 -14.52
C ILE A 234 -14.65 -15.00 -14.15
N GLY A 235 -15.36 -14.36 -15.09
CA GLY A 235 -16.77 -13.94 -14.95
C GLY A 235 -17.11 -12.48 -15.35
N SER A 236 -16.14 -11.65 -15.73
CA SER A 236 -16.40 -10.24 -16.11
C SER A 236 -16.81 -10.07 -17.57
N ALA A 237 -17.96 -10.64 -17.96
CA ALA A 237 -18.68 -10.12 -19.11
C ALA A 237 -19.31 -8.79 -18.71
N THR A 238 -19.00 -7.72 -19.45
CA THR A 238 -19.51 -6.34 -19.32
C THR A 238 -19.20 -5.63 -18.01
N HIS A 239 -18.70 -4.39 -18.10
CA HIS A 239 -18.75 -3.41 -17.01
C HIS A 239 -20.14 -3.42 -16.35
N PRO A 240 -20.27 -3.78 -15.06
CA PRO A 240 -21.46 -3.44 -14.31
C PRO A 240 -21.14 -2.26 -13.39
N SER A 241 -22.08 -1.34 -13.35
CA SER A 241 -22.18 -0.27 -12.35
C SER A 241 -21.85 -0.77 -10.94
N ALA A 242 -21.30 0.14 -10.14
CA ALA A 242 -21.02 0.03 -8.71
C ALA A 242 -22.05 -0.80 -7.91
N THR A 243 -21.87 -2.12 -7.81
CA THR A 243 -22.74 -2.96 -6.98
C THR A 243 -22.09 -4.31 -6.66
N THR A 244 -21.10 -4.30 -5.75
CA THR A 244 -20.78 -5.35 -4.74
C THR A 244 -19.63 -4.83 -3.87
N GLY A 245 -19.85 -4.69 -2.56
CA GLY A 245 -19.16 -3.71 -1.71
C GLY A 245 -18.33 -4.23 -0.52
N ALA A 246 -17.43 -5.19 -0.72
CA ALA A 246 -16.56 -5.70 0.36
C ALA A 246 -15.07 -5.90 -0.03
N ASP A 247 -14.67 -5.60 -1.27
CA ASP A 247 -13.46 -6.19 -1.83
C ASP A 247 -12.25 -5.23 -1.93
N VAL A 248 -12.40 -3.99 -1.47
CA VAL A 248 -11.42 -2.88 -1.54
C VAL A 248 -11.00 -2.55 -0.11
N TYR A 249 -9.76 -2.06 0.09
CA TYR A 249 -9.20 -1.72 1.41
C TYR A 249 -10.16 -0.96 2.35
N TYR A 250 -10.98 -0.05 1.81
CA TYR A 250 -11.89 0.81 2.58
C TYR A 250 -13.38 0.39 2.56
N GLY A 251 -13.73 -0.79 2.02
CA GLY A 251 -15.13 -1.26 1.94
C GLY A 251 -16.06 -0.35 1.11
N ARG A 252 -17.39 -0.54 1.20
CA ARG A 252 -18.36 0.37 0.55
C ARG A 252 -18.30 1.75 1.23
N PHE A 253 -17.98 2.79 0.47
CA PHE A 253 -18.10 4.17 0.96
C PHE A 253 -19.55 4.44 1.36
N GLY A 254 -19.74 4.80 2.63
CA GLY A 254 -21.06 5.15 3.15
C GLY A 254 -21.64 6.32 2.37
N THR A 255 -22.89 6.16 1.94
CA THR A 255 -23.74 7.26 1.50
C THR A 255 -23.56 8.43 2.46
N THR A 256 -23.18 9.59 1.93
CA THR A 256 -23.29 10.88 2.61
C THR A 256 -24.50 10.85 3.52
N ARG A 257 -24.30 10.99 4.84
CA ARG A 257 -25.40 11.44 5.70
C ARG A 257 -25.86 12.73 5.07
N SER A 258 -27.02 12.68 4.42
CA SER A 258 -27.72 13.89 4.01
C SER A 258 -27.80 14.74 5.26
N ALA A 259 -27.15 15.89 5.24
CA ALA A 259 -27.48 16.96 6.15
C ALA A 259 -28.96 17.26 5.92
N SER A 260 -29.84 16.68 6.75
CA SER A 260 -31.21 17.15 6.88
C SER A 260 -31.11 18.52 7.52
N GLY A 261 -31.03 19.55 6.68
CA GLY A 261 -31.27 20.92 7.09
C GLY A 261 -32.71 21.08 7.60
N GLY A 262 -32.84 21.89 8.64
CA GLY A 262 -33.98 22.75 8.94
C GLY A 262 -35.35 22.11 9.06
N HIS A 263 -35.87 22.06 10.29
CA HIS A 263 -36.78 23.11 10.76
C HIS A 263 -36.65 23.28 12.28
#